data_AF-A0A1G7LQX7-F1
#
_entry.id   AF-A0A1G7LQX7-F1
#
_cell.length_a   1.000
_cell.length_b   1.000
_cell.length_c   1.000
_cell.angle_alpha   90.00
_cell.angle_beta   90.00
_cell.angle_gamma   90.00
#
_symmetry.space_group_name_H-M   'P 1'
#
loop_
_entity.id
_entity.type
_entity.pdbx_description
1 polymer ?
#
loop_
_entity_poly.entity_id
_entity_poly.type
_entity_poly.pdbx_seq_one_letter_code
_entity_poly.pdbx_strand_id
1 'polypeptide(L)'
;MSRFERNGYRTIEYTISKPVIGKLKSAWQDHPISAYPDTFSGRGIVMCAGGLSYFTCAWIAIRKLRALGCQLPIELWHAGNELSPDIIQELEQYNVTCRDFFDYDNIGLKGCMLKPLSIVRSSFKEVFFLDADNICVSDPTFLFETAAYKEYGAIFWPDFWKTAKDNPIWKIIGIPYEDTFEQESGQMVIDKERCWQPLNLSLYFNRLTDIYYRLLMGDKDTFRFAWRAFHQPFYMVQTPVATCGYMNGHQFMGNTMVQHDLEGKILFLHRNLVKWDITLPREICWEKIKSFGKDAGEQIRIFTTPSNTHNFMDFEGAYMETDFREQLGDLEHDCLAMLQELRDAPFYKKFLLYTHLARNRFMGNIAFQLT
;
A
#
# COMPACT_ATOMS: atom_id res chain seq x y z
N MET A 1 -3.64 -1.93 -21.97
CA MET A 1 -2.85 -2.64 -20.93
C MET A 1 -1.69 -1.75 -20.50
N SER A 2 -1.31 -1.73 -19.22
CA SER A 2 -0.12 -0.98 -18.76
C SER A 2 1.15 -1.65 -19.26
N ARG A 3 2.13 -0.86 -19.69
CA ARG A 3 3.50 -1.30 -19.99
C ARG A 3 4.47 -0.55 -19.08
N PHE A 4 5.46 -1.28 -18.61
CA PHE A 4 6.49 -0.80 -17.71
C PHE A 4 7.79 -0.65 -18.49
N GLU A 5 8.04 0.56 -18.98
CA GLU A 5 9.16 0.84 -19.87
C GLU A 5 10.45 0.91 -19.07
N ARG A 6 11.52 0.30 -19.57
CA ARG A 6 12.80 0.21 -18.85
C ARG A 6 13.39 1.54 -18.39
N ASN A 7 13.03 2.64 -19.05
CA ASN A 7 13.44 4.01 -18.74
C ASN A 7 12.69 4.66 -17.55
N GLY A 8 11.83 3.93 -16.85
CA GLY A 8 11.13 4.45 -15.68
C GLY A 8 9.76 5.05 -15.96
N TYR A 9 9.20 4.87 -17.16
CA TYR A 9 7.84 5.31 -17.48
C TYR A 9 6.85 4.16 -17.53
N ARG A 10 5.64 4.40 -17.00
CA ARG A 10 4.47 3.55 -17.25
C ARG A 10 3.64 4.15 -18.37
N THR A 11 3.57 3.43 -19.48
CA THR A 11 2.71 3.76 -20.63
C THR A 11 1.46 2.89 -20.60
N ILE A 12 0.43 3.28 -21.35
CA ILE A 12 -0.82 2.52 -21.47
C ILE A 12 -1.24 2.40 -22.92
N GLU A 13 -1.65 1.21 -23.32
CA GLU A 13 -2.39 1.02 -24.58
C GLU A 13 -3.88 1.29 -24.33
N TYR A 14 -4.22 2.56 -24.10
CA TYR A 14 -5.60 2.97 -23.89
C TYR A 14 -5.81 4.41 -24.36
N THR A 15 -6.67 4.59 -25.36
CA THR A 15 -7.00 5.90 -25.93
C THR A 15 -8.43 6.28 -25.58
N ILE A 16 -8.63 7.56 -25.28
CA ILE A 16 -9.95 8.13 -24.97
C ILE A 16 -10.20 9.31 -25.91
N SER A 17 -11.39 9.37 -26.49
CA SER A 17 -11.78 10.46 -27.39
C SER A 17 -11.94 11.79 -26.63
N LYS A 18 -11.72 12.93 -27.31
CA LYS A 18 -11.89 14.26 -26.71
C LYS A 18 -13.26 14.48 -26.04
N PRO A 19 -14.39 14.05 -26.63
CA PRO A 19 -15.70 14.17 -25.96
C PRO A 19 -15.78 13.38 -24.66
N VAL A 20 -15.19 12.18 -24.59
CA VAL A 20 -15.18 11.37 -23.37
C VAL A 20 -14.27 12.00 -22.32
N ILE A 21 -13.11 12.55 -22.70
CA ILE A 21 -12.26 13.32 -21.79
C ILE A 21 -13.05 14.48 -21.17
N GLY A 22 -13.80 15.24 -21.99
CA GLY A 22 -14.65 16.33 -21.50
C GLY A 22 -15.72 15.86 -20.51
N LYS A 23 -16.40 14.75 -20.81
CA LYS A 23 -17.39 14.14 -19.90
C LYS A 23 -16.77 13.69 -18.58
N LEU A 24 -15.62 13.02 -18.61
CA LEU A 24 -14.93 12.56 -17.40
C LEU A 24 -14.44 13.75 -16.57
N LYS A 25 -13.96 14.81 -17.23
CA LYS A 25 -13.57 16.06 -16.56
C LYS A 25 -14.75 16.69 -15.82
N SER A 26 -15.87 16.92 -16.50
CA SER A 26 -17.08 17.43 -15.82
C SER A 26 -17.56 16.49 -14.72
N ALA A 27 -17.55 15.17 -14.96
CA ALA A 27 -18.06 14.19 -14.00
C ALA A 27 -17.33 14.22 -12.65
N TRP A 28 -15.99 14.37 -12.65
CA TRP A 28 -15.26 14.48 -11.37
C TRP A 28 -15.41 15.87 -10.74
N GLN A 29 -15.51 16.94 -11.55
CA GLN A 29 -15.71 18.31 -11.07
C GLN A 29 -17.09 18.50 -10.42
N ASP A 30 -18.11 17.86 -10.99
CA ASP A 30 -19.49 17.90 -10.52
C ASP A 30 -19.78 16.82 -9.46
N HIS A 31 -18.80 15.99 -9.11
CA HIS A 31 -18.97 14.94 -8.11
C HIS A 31 -19.24 15.56 -6.73
N PRO A 32 -20.40 15.30 -6.10
CA PRO A 32 -20.72 15.87 -4.81
C PRO A 32 -19.85 15.27 -3.72
N ILE A 33 -19.12 16.12 -3.00
CA ILE A 33 -18.33 15.74 -1.84
C ILE A 33 -18.97 16.35 -0.60
N SER A 34 -19.38 15.49 0.34
CA SER A 34 -19.93 15.93 1.62
C SER A 34 -18.90 16.75 2.41
N ALA A 35 -19.37 17.71 3.21
CA ALA A 35 -18.51 18.43 4.15
C ALA A 35 -17.81 17.46 5.13
N TYR A 36 -16.66 17.89 5.65
CA TYR A 36 -15.96 17.17 6.70
C TYR A 36 -16.87 17.04 7.93
N PRO A 37 -17.12 15.84 8.48
CA PRO A 37 -18.17 15.62 9.47
C PRO A 37 -17.81 16.05 10.91
N ASP A 38 -16.60 16.56 11.17
CA ASP A 38 -16.09 16.95 12.51
C ASP A 38 -16.33 15.92 13.63
N THR A 39 -16.28 14.64 13.29
CA THR A 39 -16.47 13.51 14.21
C THR A 39 -15.20 12.68 14.42
N PHE A 40 -14.14 12.96 13.66
CA PHE A 40 -12.88 12.21 13.73
C PHE A 40 -11.94 12.82 14.76
N SER A 41 -11.17 11.99 15.45
CA SER A 41 -10.26 12.47 16.49
C SER A 41 -9.00 11.63 16.62
N GLY A 42 -7.92 12.23 17.11
CA GLY A 42 -6.66 11.56 17.38
C GLY A 42 -5.92 11.05 16.13
N ARG A 43 -4.84 10.32 16.42
CA ARG A 43 -3.93 9.70 15.44
C ARG A 43 -4.04 8.19 15.53
N GLY A 44 -3.95 7.52 14.39
CA GLY A 44 -3.91 6.07 14.36
C GLY A 44 -3.49 5.49 13.03
N ILE A 45 -3.26 4.18 13.05
CA ILE A 45 -2.87 3.41 11.87
C ILE A 45 -4.12 2.79 11.27
N VAL A 46 -4.27 2.88 9.95
CA VAL A 46 -5.34 2.21 9.22
C VAL A 46 -4.70 1.14 8.33
N MET A 47 -5.19 -0.09 8.43
CA MET A 47 -4.73 -1.21 7.61
C MET A 47 -5.93 -1.88 6.94
N CYS A 48 -5.75 -2.41 5.73
CA CYS A 48 -6.72 -3.33 5.12
C CYS A 48 -6.12 -4.73 5.12
N ALA A 49 -6.75 -5.69 5.80
CA ALA A 49 -6.26 -7.05 5.86
C ALA A 49 -7.41 -8.05 6.07
N GLY A 50 -7.43 -9.08 5.23
CA GLY A 50 -8.47 -10.09 5.25
C GLY A 50 -8.06 -11.36 4.51
N GLY A 51 -8.62 -12.49 4.91
CA GLY A 51 -8.24 -13.81 4.42
C GLY A 51 -6.81 -14.20 4.80
N LEU A 52 -6.41 -15.42 4.43
CA LEU A 52 -5.15 -16.00 4.90
C LEU A 52 -3.93 -15.12 4.63
N SER A 53 -3.76 -14.64 3.38
CA SER A 53 -2.54 -13.96 2.97
C SER A 53 -2.35 -12.62 3.69
N TYR A 54 -3.32 -11.72 3.61
CA TYR A 54 -3.19 -10.39 4.20
C TYR A 54 -3.31 -10.40 5.72
N PHE A 55 -4.10 -11.29 6.33
CA PHE A 55 -4.06 -11.45 7.79
C PHE A 55 -2.66 -11.86 8.26
N THR A 56 -2.03 -12.86 7.61
CA THR A 56 -0.69 -13.32 7.98
C THR A 56 0.32 -12.17 7.90
N CYS A 57 0.27 -11.39 6.82
CA CYS A 57 1.12 -10.22 6.66
C CYS A 57 0.87 -9.17 7.75
N ALA A 58 -0.41 -8.80 7.97
CA ALA A 58 -0.78 -7.78 8.94
C ALA A 58 -0.36 -8.17 10.37
N TRP A 59 -0.52 -9.43 10.76
CA TRP A 59 -0.11 -9.90 12.08
C TRP A 59 1.40 -9.68 12.31
N ILE A 60 2.24 -9.99 11.30
CA ILE A 60 3.69 -9.73 11.38
C ILE A 60 3.98 -8.23 11.44
N ALA A 61 3.36 -7.41 10.58
CA ALA A 61 3.54 -5.96 10.57
C ALA A 61 3.15 -5.31 11.91
N ILE A 62 2.00 -5.72 12.48
CA ILE A 62 1.52 -5.27 13.80
C ILE A 62 2.49 -5.69 14.90
N ARG A 63 2.94 -6.95 14.90
CA ARG A 63 3.93 -7.43 15.88
C ARG A 63 5.24 -6.68 15.80
N LYS A 64 5.73 -6.35 14.60
CA LYS A 64 6.93 -5.51 14.44
C LYS A 64 6.68 -4.08 14.92
N LEU A 65 5.55 -3.45 14.60
CA LEU A 65 5.20 -2.13 15.14
C LEU A 65 5.22 -2.11 16.68
N ARG A 66 4.65 -3.13 17.33
CA ARG A 66 4.66 -3.24 18.80
C ARG A 66 6.06 -3.49 19.35
N ALA A 67 6.87 -4.32 18.70
CA ALA A 67 8.27 -4.55 19.07
C ALA A 67 9.13 -3.27 18.95
N LEU A 68 8.79 -2.37 18.01
CA LEU A 68 9.42 -1.06 17.84
C LEU A 68 8.95 -0.03 18.88
N GLY A 69 8.02 -0.38 19.76
CA GLY A 69 7.48 0.51 20.78
C GLY A 69 6.31 1.38 20.33
N CYS A 70 5.84 1.24 19.08
CA CYS A 70 4.75 2.05 18.55
C CYS A 70 3.45 1.80 19.35
N GLN A 71 2.89 2.88 19.92
CA GLN A 71 1.67 2.84 20.73
C GLN A 71 0.41 3.31 19.99
N LEU A 72 0.54 3.71 18.71
CA LEU A 72 -0.62 4.16 17.93
C LEU A 72 -1.70 3.07 17.89
N PRO A 73 -2.98 3.44 18.13
CA PRO A 73 -4.09 2.52 17.93
C PRO A 73 -4.20 2.17 16.45
N ILE A 74 -4.61 0.94 16.16
CA ILE A 74 -4.75 0.43 14.80
C ILE A 74 -6.22 0.11 14.53
N GLU A 75 -6.77 0.61 13.43
CA GLU A 75 -8.00 0.10 12.87
C GLU A 75 -7.67 -0.81 11.68
N LEU A 76 -7.97 -2.11 11.82
CA LEU A 76 -7.77 -3.10 10.78
C LEU A 76 -9.12 -3.40 10.10
N TRP A 77 -9.20 -3.09 8.82
CA TRP A 77 -10.40 -3.21 8.03
C TRP A 77 -10.41 -4.50 7.22
N HIS A 78 -11.51 -5.26 7.31
CA HIS A 78 -11.73 -6.52 6.59
C HIS A 78 -13.14 -6.54 5.99
N ALA A 79 -13.41 -7.48 5.07
CA ALA A 79 -14.72 -7.68 4.49
C ALA A 79 -15.34 -8.99 4.98
N GLY A 80 -16.36 -8.91 5.83
CA GLY A 80 -17.20 -10.04 6.18
C GLY A 80 -16.43 -11.15 6.87
N ASN A 81 -16.59 -12.38 6.36
CA ASN A 81 -15.93 -13.56 6.90
C ASN A 81 -14.46 -13.74 6.49
N GLU A 82 -13.79 -12.68 6.07
CA GLU A 82 -12.35 -12.68 5.83
C GLU A 82 -11.51 -12.92 7.10
N LEU A 83 -12.04 -12.53 8.27
CA LEU A 83 -11.47 -12.83 9.58
C LEU A 83 -12.45 -13.68 10.41
N SER A 84 -11.92 -14.49 11.33
CA SER A 84 -12.72 -15.23 12.31
C SER A 84 -12.82 -14.46 13.63
N PRO A 85 -13.82 -14.75 14.49
CA PRO A 85 -13.92 -14.14 15.81
C PRO A 85 -12.65 -14.33 16.66
N ASP A 86 -12.04 -15.52 16.63
CA ASP A 86 -10.80 -15.81 17.36
C ASP A 86 -9.62 -14.93 16.90
N ILE A 87 -9.58 -14.58 15.61
CA ILE A 87 -8.55 -13.71 15.05
C ILE A 87 -8.78 -12.25 15.47
N ILE A 88 -10.03 -11.82 15.49
CA ILE A 88 -10.38 -10.47 15.98
C ILE A 88 -9.96 -10.34 17.45
N GLN A 89 -10.30 -11.32 18.29
CA GLN A 89 -9.92 -11.35 19.70
C GLN A 89 -8.38 -11.39 19.89
N GLU A 90 -7.66 -12.16 19.08
CA GLU A 90 -6.20 -12.17 19.06
C GLU A 90 -5.62 -10.78 18.74
N LEU A 91 -6.21 -10.02 17.82
CA LEU A 91 -5.69 -8.71 17.44
C LEU A 91 -5.93 -7.63 18.51
N GLU A 92 -7.01 -7.74 19.30
CA GLU A 92 -7.35 -6.79 20.38
C GLU A 92 -6.22 -6.63 21.41
N GLN A 93 -5.48 -7.72 21.70
CA GLN A 93 -4.35 -7.69 22.64
C GLN A 93 -3.21 -6.76 22.19
N TYR A 94 -3.17 -6.43 20.89
CA TYR A 94 -2.19 -5.53 20.29
C TYR A 94 -2.76 -4.14 20.03
N ASN A 95 -3.82 -3.70 20.75
CA ASN A 95 -4.45 -2.39 20.54
C ASN A 95 -4.92 -2.19 19.08
N VAL A 96 -5.53 -3.24 18.52
CA VAL A 96 -6.12 -3.26 17.18
C VAL A 96 -7.63 -3.39 17.33
N THR A 97 -8.38 -2.49 16.68
CA THR A 97 -9.84 -2.62 16.52
C THR A 97 -10.13 -3.09 15.11
N CYS A 98 -10.77 -4.25 14.97
CA CYS A 98 -11.21 -4.73 13.67
C CYS A 98 -12.51 -4.03 13.25
N ARG A 99 -12.61 -3.63 11.98
CA ARG A 99 -13.79 -2.99 11.37
C ARG A 99 -14.22 -3.77 10.14
N ASP A 100 -15.50 -4.07 10.02
CA ASP A 100 -16.04 -4.71 8.83
C ASP A 100 -16.53 -3.66 7.83
N PHE A 101 -16.10 -3.75 6.58
CA PHE A 101 -16.62 -2.90 5.51
C PHE A 101 -18.12 -3.08 5.29
N PHE A 102 -18.72 -4.24 5.62
CA PHE A 102 -20.16 -4.46 5.47
C PHE A 102 -21.03 -3.74 6.52
N ASP A 103 -20.42 -3.22 7.59
CA ASP A 103 -21.12 -2.34 8.53
C ASP A 103 -21.37 -0.93 7.94
N TYR A 104 -20.82 -0.68 6.75
CA TYR A 104 -20.93 0.59 6.03
C TYR A 104 -21.50 0.35 4.63
N ASP A 105 -21.92 1.42 3.95
CA ASP A 105 -22.33 1.38 2.54
C ASP A 105 -21.13 1.08 1.61
N ASN A 106 -20.59 -0.14 1.70
CA ASN A 106 -19.56 -0.68 0.82
C ASN A 106 -20.21 -1.15 -0.49
N ILE A 107 -20.61 -0.17 -1.30
CA ILE A 107 -21.29 -0.41 -2.58
C ILE A 107 -20.25 -0.85 -3.63
N GLY A 108 -19.84 -2.12 -3.56
CA GLY A 108 -19.15 -2.82 -4.64
C GLY A 108 -17.62 -2.72 -4.71
N LEU A 109 -16.96 -2.09 -3.74
CA LEU A 109 -15.49 -2.04 -3.68
C LEU A 109 -14.90 -3.36 -3.18
N LYS A 110 -13.76 -3.76 -3.75
CA LYS A 110 -13.04 -5.00 -3.37
C LYS A 110 -11.53 -4.81 -3.46
N GLY A 111 -10.78 -5.62 -2.71
CA GLY A 111 -9.32 -5.63 -2.75
C GLY A 111 -8.73 -4.25 -2.46
N CYS A 112 -7.71 -3.84 -3.22
CA CYS A 112 -6.99 -2.59 -2.99
C CYS A 112 -7.85 -1.31 -3.16
N MET A 113 -9.00 -1.40 -3.84
CA MET A 113 -9.95 -0.27 -3.97
C MET A 113 -10.55 0.17 -2.63
N LEU A 114 -10.44 -0.67 -1.58
CA LEU A 114 -10.99 -0.41 -0.27
C LEU A 114 -10.14 0.52 0.58
N LYS A 115 -8.87 0.79 0.23
CA LYS A 115 -7.97 1.65 1.03
C LYS A 115 -8.49 3.07 1.23
N PRO A 116 -8.98 3.80 0.20
CA PRO A 116 -9.56 5.12 0.44
C PRO A 116 -10.81 5.02 1.34
N LEU A 117 -11.61 3.96 1.21
CA LEU A 117 -12.80 3.77 2.02
C LEU A 117 -12.45 3.56 3.50
N SER A 118 -11.44 2.74 3.82
CA SER A 118 -10.99 2.54 5.20
C SER A 118 -10.45 3.83 5.82
N ILE A 119 -9.69 4.63 5.07
CA ILE A 119 -9.21 5.93 5.55
C ILE A 119 -10.40 6.86 5.81
N VAL A 120 -11.33 7.01 4.85
CA VAL A 120 -12.52 7.87 4.98
C VAL A 120 -13.38 7.47 6.17
N ARG A 121 -13.57 6.16 6.40
CA ARG A 121 -14.46 5.63 7.45
C ARG A 121 -13.78 5.41 8.80
N SER A 122 -12.45 5.44 8.86
CA SER A 122 -11.72 5.31 10.12
C SER A 122 -12.09 6.39 11.14
N SER A 123 -11.94 6.09 12.42
CA SER A 123 -12.25 7.05 13.49
C SER A 123 -11.21 8.16 13.65
N PHE A 124 -9.98 7.95 13.15
CA PHE A 124 -8.86 8.85 13.35
C PHE A 124 -8.98 10.13 12.54
N LYS A 125 -8.56 11.28 13.08
CA LYS A 125 -8.44 12.54 12.31
C LYS A 125 -7.18 12.54 11.44
N GLU A 126 -6.08 12.11 12.03
CA GLU A 126 -4.76 12.00 11.40
C GLU A 126 -4.43 10.52 11.21
N VAL A 127 -4.29 10.07 9.96
CA VAL A 127 -4.17 8.66 9.60
C VAL A 127 -2.76 8.37 9.09
N PHE A 128 -2.14 7.33 9.62
CA PHE A 128 -1.05 6.61 8.96
C PHE A 128 -1.63 5.36 8.31
N PHE A 129 -1.84 5.37 7.00
CA PHE A 129 -2.24 4.17 6.29
C PHE A 129 -1.02 3.27 6.08
N LEU A 130 -1.15 1.97 6.32
CA LEU A 130 -0.09 0.98 6.11
C LEU A 130 -0.67 -0.31 5.49
N ASP A 131 -0.12 -0.74 4.37
CA ASP A 131 -0.47 -2.04 3.77
C ASP A 131 -0.07 -3.20 4.69
N ALA A 132 -0.84 -4.28 4.65
CA ALA A 132 -0.64 -5.45 5.50
C ALA A 132 0.76 -6.08 5.39
N ASP A 133 1.36 -6.01 4.21
CA ASP A 133 2.67 -6.58 3.89
C ASP A 133 3.81 -5.56 3.89
N ASN A 134 3.61 -4.42 4.55
CA ASN A 134 4.61 -3.38 4.69
C ASN A 134 5.19 -3.32 6.11
N ILE A 135 6.49 -3.63 6.24
CA ILE A 135 7.18 -3.68 7.52
C ILE A 135 7.88 -2.35 7.79
N CYS A 136 7.56 -1.73 8.93
CA CYS A 136 8.28 -0.57 9.44
C CYS A 136 9.62 -1.00 10.05
N VAL A 137 10.68 -0.23 9.79
CA VAL A 137 12.02 -0.44 10.37
C VAL A 137 12.21 0.31 11.69
N SER A 138 11.44 1.39 11.91
CA SER A 138 11.41 2.17 13.16
C SER A 138 9.97 2.60 13.50
N ASP A 139 9.74 3.11 14.72
CA ASP A 139 8.42 3.61 15.12
C ASP A 139 8.00 4.77 14.20
N PRO A 140 6.92 4.65 13.41
CA PRO A 140 6.51 5.66 12.44
C PRO A 140 5.82 6.89 13.07
N THR A 141 5.62 6.92 14.39
CA THR A 141 4.89 7.99 15.09
C THR A 141 5.48 9.38 14.81
N PHE A 142 6.80 9.48 14.60
CA PHE A 142 7.46 10.77 14.32
C PHE A 142 6.97 11.43 13.02
N LEU A 143 6.38 10.68 12.08
CA LEU A 143 5.91 11.22 10.80
C LEU A 143 4.88 12.33 10.98
N PHE A 144 4.00 12.22 11.98
CA PHE A 144 3.02 13.26 12.34
C PHE A 144 3.65 14.54 12.89
N GLU A 145 4.93 14.48 13.29
CA GLU A 145 5.64 15.62 13.86
C GLU A 145 6.60 16.29 12.88
N THR A 146 6.81 15.70 11.71
CA THR A 146 7.68 16.26 10.67
C THR A 146 7.19 17.63 10.18
N ALA A 147 8.14 18.48 9.78
CA ALA A 147 7.82 19.79 9.21
C ALA A 147 6.94 19.65 7.95
N ALA A 148 7.24 18.66 7.11
CA ALA A 148 6.45 18.37 5.92
C ALA A 148 5.00 18.00 6.26
N TYR A 149 4.76 17.13 7.24
CA TYR A 149 3.38 16.79 7.60
C TYR A 149 2.62 18.02 8.13
N LYS A 150 3.27 18.81 9.00
CA LYS A 150 2.68 20.04 9.54
C LYS A 150 2.35 21.05 8.44
N GLU A 151 3.23 21.22 7.46
CA GLU A 151 3.03 22.13 6.32
C GLU A 151 1.96 21.63 5.35
N TYR A 152 1.99 20.35 4.97
CA TYR A 152 1.21 19.84 3.84
C TYR A 152 -0.06 19.10 4.24
N GLY A 153 -0.09 18.50 5.44
CA GLY A 153 -1.18 17.62 5.89
C GLY A 153 -1.22 16.26 5.20
N ALA A 154 -0.35 16.03 4.20
CA ALA A 154 -0.22 14.75 3.52
C ALA A 154 1.24 14.45 3.17
N ILE A 155 1.70 13.23 3.46
CA ILE A 155 2.99 12.68 3.04
C ILE A 155 2.74 11.42 2.21
N PHE A 156 3.36 11.39 1.04
CA PHE A 156 3.32 10.29 0.07
C PHE A 156 4.72 9.80 -0.29
N TRP A 157 4.78 8.57 -0.78
CA TRP A 157 6.03 7.92 -1.21
C TRP A 157 6.05 7.62 -2.70
N PRO A 158 7.22 7.70 -3.34
CA PRO A 158 7.34 7.41 -4.77
C PRO A 158 7.26 5.91 -5.03
N ASP A 159 6.65 5.59 -6.17
CA ASP A 159 6.69 4.29 -6.83
C ASP A 159 7.92 4.20 -7.75
N PHE A 160 8.15 3.02 -8.35
CA PHE A 160 9.22 2.80 -9.33
C PHE A 160 9.03 3.59 -10.63
N TRP A 161 7.78 3.88 -11.01
CA TRP A 161 7.44 4.39 -12.34
C TRP A 161 6.97 5.84 -12.31
N LYS A 162 7.05 6.50 -13.46
CA LYS A 162 6.43 7.80 -13.75
C LYS A 162 5.25 7.63 -14.68
N THR A 163 4.23 8.47 -14.56
CA THR A 163 3.10 8.47 -15.51
C THR A 163 3.52 9.13 -16.83
N ALA A 164 3.37 8.43 -17.95
CA ALA A 164 3.72 8.98 -19.26
C ALA A 164 2.90 10.24 -19.65
N LYS A 165 3.50 11.13 -20.45
CA LYS A 165 2.93 12.42 -20.87
C LYS A 165 1.64 12.29 -21.68
N ASP A 166 1.52 11.23 -22.46
CA ASP A 166 0.40 10.93 -23.34
C ASP A 166 -0.78 10.29 -22.61
N ASN A 167 -0.61 9.90 -21.34
CA ASN A 167 -1.68 9.35 -20.53
C ASN A 167 -2.88 10.33 -20.47
N PRO A 168 -4.11 9.92 -20.86
CA PRO A 168 -5.27 10.80 -20.86
C PRO A 168 -5.63 11.39 -19.49
N ILE A 169 -5.15 10.81 -18.39
CA ILE A 169 -5.43 11.29 -17.03
C ILE A 169 -5.08 12.77 -16.85
N TRP A 170 -3.96 13.25 -17.42
CA TRP A 170 -3.56 14.66 -17.33
C TRP A 170 -4.65 15.60 -17.86
N LYS A 171 -5.27 15.22 -18.99
CA LYS A 171 -6.34 16.01 -19.63
C LYS A 171 -7.68 15.87 -18.91
N ILE A 172 -7.97 14.69 -18.36
CA ILE A 172 -9.18 14.42 -17.57
C ILE A 172 -9.17 15.26 -16.29
N ILE A 173 -8.05 15.23 -15.56
CA ILE A 173 -7.86 16.05 -14.35
C ILE A 173 -7.71 17.54 -14.71
N GLY A 174 -7.24 17.85 -15.92
CA GLY A 174 -7.16 19.23 -16.40
C GLY A 174 -5.93 19.97 -15.90
N ILE A 175 -4.85 19.25 -15.63
CA ILE A 175 -3.55 19.77 -15.19
C ILE A 175 -2.51 19.58 -16.31
N PRO A 176 -1.45 20.42 -16.37
CA PRO A 176 -0.33 20.17 -17.26
C PRO A 176 0.39 18.87 -16.88
N TYR A 177 1.10 18.30 -17.85
CA TYR A 177 1.99 17.18 -17.59
C TYR A 177 3.13 17.60 -16.65
N GLU A 178 3.46 16.71 -15.72
CA GLU A 178 4.62 16.84 -14.84
C GLU A 178 5.45 15.56 -14.86
N ASP A 179 6.77 15.69 -14.98
CA ASP A 179 7.70 14.55 -15.02
C ASP A 179 8.07 14.04 -13.62
N THR A 180 7.06 13.57 -12.87
CA THR A 180 7.20 13.11 -11.49
C THR A 180 6.95 11.60 -11.38
N PHE A 181 7.54 10.98 -10.35
CA PHE A 181 7.18 9.62 -9.97
C PHE A 181 5.70 9.50 -9.61
N GLU A 182 5.14 8.35 -9.94
CA GLU A 182 3.85 7.90 -9.41
C GLU A 182 3.96 7.74 -7.90
N GLN A 183 2.82 7.77 -7.24
CA GLN A 183 2.70 7.51 -5.82
C GLN A 183 2.51 6.01 -5.56
N GLU A 184 3.17 5.50 -4.53
CA GLU A 184 2.87 4.23 -3.91
C GLU A 184 1.91 4.44 -2.72
N SER A 185 0.92 3.57 -2.59
CA SER A 185 -0.14 3.65 -1.56
C SER A 185 0.05 2.67 -0.40
N GLY A 186 1.10 1.86 -0.44
CA GLY A 186 1.46 0.95 0.66
C GLY A 186 1.73 1.66 1.99
N GLN A 187 1.97 2.96 1.96
CA GLN A 187 2.02 3.81 3.13
C GLN A 187 1.71 5.27 2.78
N MET A 188 0.93 5.93 3.62
CA MET A 188 0.54 7.34 3.46
C MET A 188 0.28 7.97 4.83
N VAL A 189 0.59 9.24 5.00
CA VAL A 189 0.21 9.99 6.21
C VAL A 189 -0.74 11.10 5.78
N ILE A 190 -1.94 11.17 6.35
CA ILE A 190 -3.02 12.06 5.87
C ILE A 190 -3.76 12.68 7.06
N ASP A 191 -3.85 14.01 7.08
CA ASP A 191 -4.83 14.76 7.88
C ASP A 191 -6.16 14.80 7.11
N LYS A 192 -7.18 14.13 7.63
CA LYS A 192 -8.48 14.04 6.95
C LYS A 192 -9.24 15.35 6.92
N GLU A 193 -9.07 16.22 7.90
CA GLU A 193 -9.74 17.53 7.91
C GLU A 193 -9.19 18.38 6.76
N ARG A 194 -7.86 18.46 6.67
CA ARG A 194 -7.16 19.27 5.67
C ARG A 194 -7.25 18.70 4.26
N CYS A 195 -7.35 17.38 4.13
CA CYS A 195 -7.34 16.70 2.85
C CYS A 195 -8.67 15.99 2.52
N TRP A 196 -9.78 16.43 3.11
CA TRP A 196 -11.07 15.75 2.97
C TRP A 196 -11.55 15.64 1.51
N GLN A 197 -11.49 16.75 0.76
CA GLN A 197 -11.92 16.81 -0.63
C GLN A 197 -11.14 15.84 -1.55
N PRO A 198 -9.80 15.92 -1.63
CA PRO A 198 -9.06 15.02 -2.49
C PRO A 198 -9.10 13.56 -2.01
N LEU A 199 -9.25 13.30 -0.70
CA LEU A 199 -9.45 11.94 -0.19
C LEU A 199 -10.77 11.33 -0.71
N ASN A 200 -11.88 12.09 -0.68
CA ASN A 200 -13.16 11.62 -1.22
C ASN A 200 -13.13 11.45 -2.75
N LEU A 201 -12.38 12.30 -3.46
CA LEU A 201 -12.19 12.14 -4.90
C LEU A 201 -11.34 10.92 -5.25
N SER A 202 -10.34 10.57 -4.43
CA SER A 202 -9.63 9.28 -4.57
C SER A 202 -10.62 8.11 -4.40
N LEU A 203 -11.49 8.15 -3.39
CA LEU A 203 -12.54 7.14 -3.23
C LEU A 203 -13.47 7.06 -4.46
N TYR A 204 -13.85 8.20 -5.04
CA TYR A 204 -14.62 8.24 -6.29
C TYR A 204 -13.89 7.57 -7.46
N PHE A 205 -12.60 7.83 -7.67
CA PHE A 205 -11.80 7.15 -8.70
C PHE A 205 -11.78 5.63 -8.50
N ASN A 206 -11.66 5.18 -7.25
CA ASN A 206 -11.65 3.77 -6.89
C ASN A 206 -13.04 3.09 -6.99
N ARG A 207 -14.14 3.86 -7.03
CA ARG A 207 -15.47 3.35 -7.39
C ARG A 207 -15.67 3.16 -8.90
N LEU A 208 -14.84 3.83 -9.71
CA LEU A 208 -14.92 3.82 -11.17
C LEU A 208 -13.72 3.11 -11.80
N THR A 209 -13.36 1.94 -11.24
CA THR A 209 -12.19 1.17 -11.65
C THR A 209 -12.17 0.82 -13.14
N ASP A 210 -13.32 0.53 -13.74
CA ASP A 210 -13.45 0.26 -15.17
C ASP A 210 -12.89 1.37 -16.06
N ILE A 211 -12.81 2.60 -15.54
CA ILE A 211 -12.24 3.75 -16.22
C ILE A 211 -10.84 4.04 -15.66
N TYR A 212 -10.75 4.34 -14.37
CA TYR A 212 -9.51 4.89 -13.80
C TYR A 212 -8.40 3.84 -13.72
N TYR A 213 -8.69 2.55 -13.56
CA TYR A 213 -7.65 1.51 -13.55
C TYR A 213 -7.16 1.13 -14.95
N ARG A 214 -7.77 1.69 -16.02
CA ARG A 214 -7.20 1.63 -17.38
C ARG A 214 -6.18 2.74 -17.62
N LEU A 215 -6.26 3.81 -16.83
CA LEU A 215 -5.41 5.00 -16.93
C LEU A 215 -4.26 4.94 -15.91
N LEU A 216 -4.62 4.59 -14.68
CA LEU A 216 -3.77 4.42 -13.52
C LEU A 216 -3.64 2.93 -13.22
N MET A 217 -2.70 2.59 -12.34
CA MET A 217 -2.51 1.21 -11.93
C MET A 217 -3.05 0.98 -10.53
N GLY A 218 -4.27 0.47 -10.47
CA GLY A 218 -4.95 0.27 -9.21
C GLY A 218 -5.22 1.60 -8.50
N ASP A 219 -5.33 1.49 -7.19
CA ASP A 219 -5.54 2.57 -6.24
C ASP A 219 -4.30 3.45 -6.07
N LYS A 220 -3.10 2.92 -6.34
CA LYS A 220 -1.84 3.48 -5.84
C LYS A 220 -1.62 4.95 -6.16
N ASP A 221 -1.95 5.36 -7.38
CA ASP A 221 -1.71 6.71 -7.87
C ASP A 221 -2.99 7.57 -7.92
N THR A 222 -4.11 7.01 -7.45
CA THR A 222 -5.40 7.72 -7.40
C THR A 222 -5.37 8.85 -6.38
N PHE A 223 -4.65 8.71 -5.26
CA PHE A 223 -4.53 9.78 -4.27
C PHE A 223 -3.74 10.96 -4.85
N ARG A 224 -2.55 10.72 -5.40
CA ARG A 224 -1.78 11.80 -6.04
C ARG A 224 -2.61 12.60 -7.07
N PHE A 225 -3.31 11.92 -7.98
CA PHE A 225 -4.13 12.62 -8.98
C PHE A 225 -5.34 13.34 -8.38
N ALA A 226 -5.96 12.80 -7.32
CA ALA A 226 -7.05 13.48 -6.63
C ALA A 226 -6.57 14.76 -5.91
N TRP A 227 -5.39 14.73 -5.28
CA TRP A 227 -4.78 15.92 -4.69
C TRP A 227 -4.47 16.98 -5.75
N ARG A 228 -3.91 16.55 -6.89
CA ARG A 228 -3.61 17.45 -8.00
C ARG A 228 -4.87 18.06 -8.63
N ALA A 229 -5.98 17.33 -8.68
CA ALA A 229 -7.25 17.83 -9.19
C ALA A 229 -7.80 19.03 -8.40
N PHE A 230 -7.56 19.05 -7.08
CA PHE A 230 -7.94 20.15 -6.20
C PHE A 230 -6.82 21.17 -5.96
N HIS A 231 -5.66 21.02 -6.59
CA HIS A 231 -4.45 21.78 -6.26
C HIS A 231 -4.09 21.71 -4.76
N GLN A 232 -4.47 20.62 -4.08
CA GLN A 232 -4.12 20.37 -2.69
C GLN A 232 -2.63 20.05 -2.61
N PRO A 233 -1.83 20.80 -1.84
CA PRO A 233 -0.41 20.51 -1.69
C PRO A 233 -0.22 19.25 -0.84
N PHE A 234 0.83 18.48 -1.15
CA PHE A 234 1.27 17.28 -0.42
C PHE A 234 2.79 17.19 -0.50
N TYR A 235 3.42 16.52 0.46
CA TYR A 235 4.83 16.21 0.41
C TYR A 235 5.07 14.84 -0.23
N MET A 236 5.81 14.79 -1.33
CA MET A 236 6.33 13.54 -1.88
C MET A 236 7.74 13.32 -1.32
N VAL A 237 8.02 12.15 -0.73
CA VAL A 237 9.38 11.79 -0.30
C VAL A 237 10.32 11.82 -1.52
N GLN A 238 11.45 12.50 -1.35
CA GLN A 238 12.37 12.82 -2.43
C GLN A 238 13.35 11.67 -2.75
N THR A 239 13.57 10.78 -1.78
CA THR A 239 14.44 9.63 -1.96
C THR A 239 13.73 8.59 -2.83
N PRO A 240 14.31 8.20 -3.99
CA PRO A 240 13.70 7.20 -4.85
C PRO A 240 13.50 5.86 -4.14
N VAL A 241 12.53 5.09 -4.62
CA VAL A 241 12.34 3.72 -4.15
C VAL A 241 13.49 2.82 -4.61
N ALA A 242 13.91 1.92 -3.72
CA ALA A 242 14.86 0.86 -3.99
C ALA A 242 14.15 -0.51 -4.05
N THR A 243 14.84 -1.54 -4.53
CA THR A 243 14.34 -2.92 -4.57
C THR A 243 15.22 -3.83 -3.72
N CYS A 244 14.60 -4.65 -2.87
CA CYS A 244 15.27 -5.68 -2.09
C CYS A 244 14.83 -7.06 -2.54
N GLY A 245 15.78 -7.99 -2.56
CA GLY A 245 15.57 -9.35 -3.02
C GLY A 245 16.74 -10.26 -2.70
N TYR A 246 16.74 -11.41 -3.34
CA TYR A 246 17.73 -12.46 -3.21
C TYR A 246 18.30 -12.84 -4.58
N MET A 247 19.43 -13.56 -4.59
CA MET A 247 20.03 -14.06 -5.83
C MET A 247 19.54 -15.47 -6.15
N ASN A 248 18.96 -15.66 -7.34
CA ASN A 248 18.67 -16.98 -7.91
C ASN A 248 19.67 -17.27 -9.03
N GLY A 249 20.78 -17.93 -8.70
CA GLY A 249 21.92 -18.04 -9.59
C GLY A 249 22.52 -16.66 -9.86
N HIS A 250 22.49 -16.20 -11.11
CA HIS A 250 22.97 -14.86 -11.50
C HIS A 250 21.85 -13.81 -11.62
N GLN A 251 20.59 -14.19 -11.36
CA GLN A 251 19.45 -13.29 -11.47
C GLN A 251 19.07 -12.73 -10.11
N PHE A 252 18.96 -11.40 -10.02
CA PHE A 252 18.45 -10.74 -8.84
C PHE A 252 16.92 -10.77 -8.85
N MET A 253 16.32 -11.34 -7.80
CA MET A 253 14.89 -11.55 -7.64
C MET A 253 14.32 -10.52 -6.63
N GLY A 254 14.29 -9.25 -7.01
CA GLY A 254 13.73 -8.19 -6.16
C GLY A 254 12.24 -8.37 -5.93
N ASN A 255 11.82 -8.58 -4.69
CA ASN A 255 10.43 -8.87 -4.32
C ASN A 255 9.82 -7.85 -3.34
N THR A 256 10.61 -6.87 -2.91
CA THR A 256 10.26 -5.93 -1.86
C THR A 256 10.66 -4.52 -2.24
N MET A 257 9.75 -3.55 -2.12
CA MET A 257 10.08 -2.14 -2.25
C MET A 257 10.73 -1.65 -0.97
N VAL A 258 11.84 -0.94 -1.11
CA VAL A 258 12.55 -0.29 0.00
C VAL A 258 12.31 1.21 -0.10
N GLN A 259 11.62 1.77 0.88
CA GLN A 259 11.20 3.16 0.89
C GLN A 259 11.69 3.86 2.16
N HIS A 260 11.88 5.17 2.05
CA HIS A 260 12.72 5.93 2.97
C HIS A 260 11.91 6.99 3.74
N ASP A 261 12.44 7.44 4.86
CA ASP A 261 11.97 8.65 5.53
C ASP A 261 12.36 9.92 4.77
N LEU A 262 12.06 11.09 5.35
CA LEU A 262 12.29 12.39 4.72
C LEU A 262 13.78 12.74 4.68
N GLU A 263 14.58 12.10 5.52
CA GLU A 263 16.02 12.21 5.64
C GLU A 263 16.78 11.19 4.76
N GLY A 264 16.06 10.29 4.11
CA GLY A 264 16.60 9.28 3.20
C GLY A 264 17.08 7.99 3.87
N LYS A 265 16.72 7.74 5.13
CA LYS A 265 16.96 6.45 5.79
C LYS A 265 15.85 5.46 5.45
N ILE A 266 16.19 4.18 5.36
CA ILE A 266 15.19 3.14 5.10
C ILE A 266 14.18 3.11 6.26
N LEU A 267 12.90 3.23 5.93
CA LEU A 267 11.80 3.22 6.89
C LEU A 267 10.79 2.09 6.63
N PHE A 268 10.60 1.72 5.36
CA PHE A 268 9.58 0.76 4.94
C PHE A 268 10.14 -0.33 4.03
N LEU A 269 9.74 -1.57 4.31
CA LEU A 269 9.98 -2.76 3.48
C LEU A 269 8.63 -3.33 3.06
N HIS A 270 8.16 -2.94 1.88
CA HIS A 270 6.87 -3.35 1.34
C HIS A 270 7.04 -4.62 0.50
N ARG A 271 6.67 -5.79 1.05
CA ARG A 271 6.77 -7.12 0.40
C ARG A 271 5.65 -7.34 -0.62
N ASN A 272 5.58 -6.42 -1.58
CA ASN A 272 4.49 -6.34 -2.54
C ASN A 272 4.41 -7.54 -3.51
N LEU A 273 5.52 -8.26 -3.75
CA LEU A 273 5.57 -9.35 -4.73
C LEU A 273 5.61 -10.77 -4.13
N VAL A 274 6.08 -10.95 -2.89
CA VAL A 274 6.10 -12.25 -2.19
C VAL A 274 5.58 -12.09 -0.76
N LYS A 275 4.41 -12.69 -0.47
CA LYS A 275 3.71 -12.54 0.81
C LYS A 275 4.19 -13.55 1.85
N TRP A 276 3.94 -13.23 3.13
CA TRP A 276 4.37 -14.05 4.27
C TRP A 276 3.67 -15.41 4.37
N ASP A 277 2.41 -15.53 3.92
CA ASP A 277 1.66 -16.78 4.03
C ASP A 277 2.29 -17.94 3.25
N ILE A 278 2.92 -17.62 2.11
CA ILE A 278 3.63 -18.57 1.25
C ILE A 278 5.13 -18.67 1.53
N THR A 279 5.69 -17.80 2.40
CA THR A 279 7.14 -17.81 2.70
C THR A 279 7.50 -19.03 3.57
N LEU A 280 8.49 -19.83 3.20
CA LEU A 280 8.89 -21.02 3.95
C LEU A 280 9.64 -20.65 5.26
N PRO A 281 9.66 -21.51 6.30
CA PRO A 281 10.22 -21.17 7.62
C PRO A 281 11.67 -20.68 7.67
N ARG A 282 12.45 -20.87 6.60
CA ARG A 282 13.86 -20.46 6.48
C ARG A 282 14.17 -19.82 5.13
N GLU A 283 13.14 -19.38 4.41
CA GLU A 283 13.30 -18.74 3.12
C GLU A 283 13.68 -17.28 3.32
N ILE A 284 14.96 -17.00 3.07
CA ILE A 284 15.53 -15.64 3.06
C ILE A 284 15.21 -15.02 1.71
N CYS A 285 14.50 -13.91 1.74
CA CYS A 285 14.08 -13.13 0.60
C CYS A 285 14.83 -11.78 0.53
N TRP A 286 15.51 -11.37 1.60
CA TRP A 286 16.20 -10.09 1.71
C TRP A 286 17.71 -10.29 1.90
N GLU A 287 18.43 -10.38 0.78
CA GLU A 287 19.89 -10.51 0.77
C GLU A 287 20.57 -9.21 0.32
N LYS A 288 20.07 -8.60 -0.76
CA LYS A 288 20.64 -7.42 -1.39
C LYS A 288 19.59 -6.33 -1.59
N ILE A 289 20.03 -5.08 -1.49
CA ILE A 289 19.24 -3.89 -1.82
C ILE A 289 19.91 -3.20 -3.00
N LYS A 290 19.16 -3.03 -4.10
CA LYS A 290 19.57 -2.21 -5.25
C LYS A 290 18.84 -0.87 -5.21
N SER A 291 19.58 0.22 -5.36
CA SER A 291 19.06 1.59 -5.35
C SER A 291 19.68 2.43 -6.48
N PHE A 292 18.98 3.47 -6.92
CA PHE A 292 19.54 4.46 -7.84
C PHE A 292 20.13 5.65 -7.06
N GLY A 293 21.35 6.06 -7.41
CA GLY A 293 21.96 7.28 -6.88
C GLY A 293 21.37 8.54 -7.53
N LYS A 294 21.49 9.69 -6.85
CA LYS A 294 21.00 11.00 -7.35
C LYS A 294 21.66 11.44 -8.67
N ASP A 295 22.93 11.08 -8.86
CA ASP A 295 23.74 11.42 -10.04
C ASP A 295 24.11 10.19 -10.87
N ALA A 296 23.34 9.11 -10.73
CA ALA A 296 23.57 7.89 -11.49
C ALA A 296 23.34 8.13 -12.99
N GLY A 297 24.14 7.47 -13.83
CA GLY A 297 23.98 7.44 -15.29
C GLY A 297 22.66 6.80 -15.74
N GLU A 298 22.69 5.99 -16.79
CA GLU A 298 21.46 5.35 -17.28
C GLU A 298 20.83 4.46 -16.19
N GLN A 299 19.59 4.75 -15.81
CA GLN A 299 18.82 3.99 -14.81
C GLN A 299 17.80 3.09 -15.51
N ILE A 300 17.97 1.78 -15.37
CA ILE A 300 17.15 0.80 -16.06
C ILE A 300 16.36 -0.01 -15.03
N ARG A 301 15.04 -0.04 -15.17
CA ARG A 301 14.12 -0.81 -14.32
C ARG A 301 13.55 -1.99 -15.11
N ILE A 302 13.59 -3.18 -14.55
CA ILE A 302 13.10 -4.39 -15.20
C ILE A 302 12.08 -5.06 -14.29
N PHE A 303 10.81 -4.99 -14.70
CA PHE A 303 9.74 -5.76 -14.06
C PHE A 303 9.44 -7.00 -14.89
N THR A 304 9.65 -8.18 -14.30
CA THR A 304 9.49 -9.46 -15.00
C THR A 304 8.36 -10.26 -14.39
N THR A 305 7.51 -10.83 -15.24
CA THR A 305 6.38 -11.70 -14.87
C THR A 305 6.56 -13.09 -15.51
N PRO A 306 7.47 -13.92 -14.98
CA PRO A 306 7.77 -15.23 -15.55
C PRO A 306 6.61 -16.21 -15.32
N SER A 307 6.52 -17.29 -16.11
CA SER A 307 5.43 -18.26 -15.99
C SER A 307 5.58 -19.21 -14.79
N ASN A 308 6.81 -19.43 -14.32
CA ASN A 308 7.14 -20.51 -13.38
C ASN A 308 7.72 -19.99 -12.05
N THR A 309 7.85 -18.68 -11.86
CA THR A 309 8.34 -18.07 -10.62
C THR A 309 7.54 -16.80 -10.30
N HIS A 310 7.76 -16.18 -9.14
CA HIS A 310 7.07 -14.95 -8.77
C HIS A 310 7.54 -13.76 -9.63
N ASN A 311 6.71 -12.72 -9.70
CA ASN A 311 7.10 -11.46 -10.33
C ASN A 311 8.27 -10.83 -9.56
N PHE A 312 9.20 -10.18 -10.25
CA PHE A 312 10.33 -9.52 -9.59
C PHE A 312 10.71 -8.20 -10.29
N MET A 313 11.34 -7.33 -9.51
CA MET A 313 11.91 -6.05 -9.94
C MET A 313 13.43 -6.10 -9.85
N ASP A 314 14.12 -5.80 -10.95
CA ASP A 314 15.58 -5.64 -10.98
C ASP A 314 15.97 -4.26 -11.50
N PHE A 315 17.12 -3.78 -11.05
CA PHE A 315 17.75 -2.55 -11.50
C PHE A 315 19.07 -2.86 -12.22
N GLU A 316 19.20 -2.27 -13.41
CA GLU A 316 20.39 -2.34 -14.26
C GLU A 316 20.92 -0.93 -14.56
N GLY A 317 22.06 -0.85 -15.24
CA GLY A 317 22.74 0.40 -15.53
C GLY A 317 23.47 0.94 -14.30
N ALA A 318 23.33 2.22 -13.99
CA ALA A 318 23.96 2.86 -12.86
C ALA A 318 23.13 2.68 -11.57
N TYR A 319 23.34 1.58 -10.86
CA TYR A 319 22.76 1.31 -9.55
C TYR A 319 23.85 1.11 -8.49
N MET A 320 23.46 1.28 -7.23
CA MET A 320 24.24 0.89 -6.06
C MET A 320 23.63 -0.38 -5.47
N GLU A 321 24.49 -1.30 -5.04
CA GLU A 321 24.09 -2.52 -4.34
C GLU A 321 24.68 -2.50 -2.93
N THR A 322 23.85 -2.86 -1.94
CA THR A 322 24.26 -3.00 -0.54
C THR A 322 23.74 -4.31 0.02
N ASP A 323 24.44 -4.84 1.02
CA ASP A 323 23.99 -6.02 1.74
C ASP A 323 22.86 -5.65 2.71
N PHE A 324 21.78 -6.44 2.70
CA PHE A 324 20.63 -6.18 3.55
C PHE A 324 20.98 -6.27 5.04
N ARG A 325 21.78 -7.26 5.45
CA ARG A 325 22.11 -7.46 6.87
C ARG A 325 23.05 -6.38 7.39
N GLU A 326 23.92 -5.84 6.53
CA GLU A 326 24.75 -4.69 6.91
C GLU A 326 23.89 -3.45 7.18
N GLN A 327 22.79 -3.26 6.46
CA GLN A 327 21.89 -2.11 6.61
C GLN A 327 20.88 -2.29 7.75
N LEU A 328 20.31 -3.49 7.89
CA LEU A 328 19.11 -3.74 8.69
C LEU A 328 19.23 -4.92 9.66
N GLY A 329 20.42 -5.52 9.77
CA GLY A 329 20.71 -6.60 10.72
C GLY A 329 19.84 -7.84 10.49
N ASP A 330 19.33 -8.40 11.59
CA ASP A 330 18.54 -9.64 11.60
C ASP A 330 17.04 -9.42 11.37
N LEU A 331 16.64 -8.27 10.83
CA LEU A 331 15.22 -7.89 10.68
C LEU A 331 14.37 -8.96 9.97
N GLU A 332 14.88 -9.60 8.92
CA GLU A 332 14.15 -10.69 8.26
C GLU A 332 13.99 -11.93 9.14
N HIS A 333 15.03 -12.26 9.91
CA HIS A 333 15.02 -13.43 10.80
C HIS A 333 14.00 -13.23 11.92
N ASP A 334 13.89 -12.01 12.44
CA ASP A 334 12.84 -11.67 13.40
C ASP A 334 11.44 -11.86 12.81
N CYS A 335 11.22 -11.43 11.56
CA CYS A 335 9.94 -11.60 10.87
C CYS A 335 9.64 -13.09 10.62
N LEU A 336 10.64 -13.89 10.26
CA LEU A 336 10.49 -15.34 10.10
C LEU A 336 10.21 -16.05 11.43
N ALA A 337 10.82 -15.60 12.52
CA ALA A 337 10.53 -16.11 13.86
C ALA A 337 9.08 -15.79 14.27
N MET A 338 8.61 -14.56 14.02
CA MET A 338 7.21 -14.18 14.22
C MET A 338 6.26 -15.03 13.36
N LEU A 339 6.59 -15.26 12.08
CA LEU A 339 5.80 -16.12 11.21
C LEU A 339 5.72 -17.57 11.72
N GLN A 340 6.82 -18.10 12.27
CA GLN A 340 6.85 -19.43 12.87
C GLN A 340 5.97 -19.49 14.12
N GLU A 341 6.06 -18.48 15.00
CA GLU A 341 5.19 -18.34 16.19
C GLU A 341 3.70 -18.37 15.80
N LEU A 342 3.32 -17.57 14.80
CA LEU A 342 1.95 -17.54 14.29
C LEU A 342 1.51 -18.91 13.77
N ARG A 343 2.36 -19.61 13.01
CA ARG A 343 2.06 -20.94 12.45
C ARG A 343 1.89 -22.01 13.52
N ASP A 344 2.59 -21.89 14.63
CA ASP A 344 2.49 -22.82 15.75
C ASP A 344 1.26 -22.57 16.61
N ALA A 345 0.74 -21.34 16.60
CA ALA A 345 -0.41 -20.92 17.40
C ALA A 345 -1.70 -21.72 17.07
N PRO A 346 -2.42 -22.23 18.08
CA PRO A 346 -3.65 -23.00 17.87
C PRO A 346 -4.74 -22.22 17.13
N PHE A 347 -4.90 -20.92 17.41
CA PHE A 347 -5.92 -20.08 16.76
C PHE A 347 -5.67 -19.97 15.25
N TYR A 348 -4.40 -19.91 14.82
CA TYR A 348 -4.04 -19.80 13.42
C TYR A 348 -4.32 -21.09 12.66
N LYS A 349 -4.05 -22.25 13.27
CA LYS A 349 -4.42 -23.57 12.71
C LYS A 349 -5.94 -23.68 12.50
N LYS A 350 -6.73 -23.21 13.47
CA LYS A 350 -8.20 -23.10 13.33
C LYS A 350 -8.59 -22.10 12.24
N PHE A 351 -7.86 -20.99 12.11
CA PHE A 351 -8.08 -20.01 11.06
C PHE A 351 -7.80 -20.54 9.64
N LEU A 352 -6.86 -21.48 9.47
CA LEU A 352 -6.66 -22.16 8.18
C LEU A 352 -7.92 -22.91 7.74
N LEU A 353 -8.52 -23.69 8.65
CA LEU A 353 -9.78 -24.38 8.39
C LEU A 353 -10.93 -23.39 8.18
N TYR A 354 -11.01 -22.33 8.98
CA TYR A 354 -11.99 -21.27 8.83
C TYR A 354 -11.91 -20.64 7.43
N THR A 355 -10.71 -20.25 7.00
CA THR A 355 -10.49 -19.64 5.68
C THR A 355 -10.87 -20.60 4.56
N HIS A 356 -10.57 -21.90 4.71
CA HIS A 356 -11.00 -22.91 3.75
C HIS A 356 -12.52 -22.98 3.64
N LEU A 357 -13.24 -22.97 4.78
CA LEU A 357 -14.70 -23.02 4.80
C LEU A 357 -15.35 -21.71 4.33
N ALA A 358 -14.77 -20.55 4.66
CA ALA A 358 -15.22 -19.25 4.17
C ALA A 358 -15.16 -19.18 2.63
N ARG A 359 -14.09 -19.73 2.04
CA ARG A 359 -13.90 -19.76 0.58
C ARG A 359 -14.77 -20.77 -0.15
N ASN A 360 -15.06 -21.92 0.45
CA ASN A 360 -15.67 -23.06 -0.27
C ASN A 360 -17.10 -23.38 0.13
N ARG A 361 -17.51 -23.07 1.37
CA ARG A 361 -18.83 -23.46 1.92
C ARG A 361 -19.70 -22.26 2.27
N PHE A 362 -19.14 -21.25 2.92
CA PHE A 362 -19.87 -20.07 3.39
C PHE A 362 -19.57 -18.85 2.52
N MET A 363 -19.76 -19.01 1.21
CA MET A 363 -19.63 -17.93 0.24
C MET A 363 -20.80 -16.96 0.44
N GLY A 364 -20.55 -15.79 0.99
CA GLY A 364 -21.64 -14.83 1.24
C GLY A 364 -21.36 -13.70 2.23
N ASN A 365 -20.10 -13.42 2.56
CA ASN A 365 -19.67 -12.32 3.43
C ASN A 365 -20.18 -12.35 4.88
N ILE A 366 -20.92 -13.40 5.30
CA ILE A 366 -21.44 -13.53 6.66
C ILE A 366 -20.45 -14.32 7.51
N ALA A 367 -20.02 -13.72 8.62
CA ALA A 367 -19.17 -14.39 9.61
C ALA A 367 -19.84 -15.64 10.19
N PHE A 368 -19.05 -16.65 10.50
CA PHE A 368 -19.53 -17.91 11.09
C PHE A 368 -18.57 -18.38 12.19
N GLN A 369 -18.94 -19.45 12.88
CA GLN A 369 -18.10 -20.07 13.91
C GLN A 369 -17.85 -21.55 13.59
N LEU A 370 -16.63 -21.99 13.88
CA LEU A 370 -16.28 -23.40 13.94
C LEU A 370 -16.63 -23.86 15.36
N THR A 371 -17.81 -24.45 15.53
CA THR A 371 -18.30 -25.04 16.79
C THR A 371 -17.29 -26.02 17.38
#